data_AF-A0A920H3C7-F1
#
_entry.id   AF-A0A920H3C7-F1
#
_cell.length_a   1.000
_cell.length_b   1.000
_cell.length_c   1.000
_cell.angle_alpha   90.00
_cell.angle_beta   90.00
_cell.angle_gamma   90.00
#
_symmetry.space_group_name_H-M   'P 1'
#
loop_
_entity.id
_entity.type
_entity.pdbx_description
1 polymer ?
#
loop_
_entity_poly.entity_id
_entity_poly.type
_entity_poly.pdbx_seq_one_letter_code
_entity_poly.pdbx_strand_id
1 'polypeptide(L)' 'MAAMCNLALTGEWEAAAEIDARLSELNDLLFIEANPIPVKWAMAQRGMIEDGIRLPLTPLSEPCRGDLERALETYFA' A
#
# COMPACT_ATOMS: atom_id res chain seq x y z
N MET A 1 0.71 7.59 -6.57
CA MET A 1 0.15 7.43 -7.93
C MET A 1 -0.20 8.74 -8.63
N ALA A 2 -0.84 9.74 -8.00
CA ALA A 2 -1.25 10.97 -8.73
C ALA A 2 -0.12 11.65 -9.54
N ALA A 3 1.06 11.84 -8.95
CA ALA A 3 2.23 12.40 -9.64
C ALA A 3 2.70 11.51 -10.82
N MET A 4 2.76 10.19 -10.62
CA MET A 4 3.10 9.21 -11.66
C MET A 4 2.14 9.30 -12.85
N CYS A 5 0.83 9.34 -12.59
CA CYS A 5 -0.18 9.46 -13.65
C CYS A 5 -0.06 10.80 -14.38
N ASN A 6 0.17 11.90 -13.68
CA ASN A 6 0.35 13.22 -14.31
C ASN A 6 1.56 13.23 -15.25
N LEU A 7 2.70 12.69 -14.82
CA LEU A 7 3.91 12.58 -15.63
C LEU A 7 3.67 11.70 -16.87
N ALA A 8 3.03 10.55 -16.70
CA ALA A 8 2.68 9.69 -17.83
C ALA A 8 1.76 10.41 -18.85
N LEU A 9 0.78 11.18 -18.37
CA LEU A 9 -0.13 11.95 -19.23
C LEU A 9 0.59 13.08 -19.99
N THR A 10 1.68 13.63 -19.45
CA THR A 10 2.50 14.64 -20.12
C THR A 10 3.63 14.05 -20.96
N GLY A 11 3.73 12.71 -21.07
CA GLY A 11 4.75 12.01 -21.85
C GLY A 11 6.10 11.84 -21.14
N GLU A 12 6.18 12.16 -19.85
CA GLU A 12 7.38 12.04 -19.00
C GLU A 12 7.52 10.59 -18.49
N TRP A 13 7.75 9.64 -19.41
CA TRP A 13 7.68 8.21 -19.13
C TRP A 13 8.76 7.70 -18.16
N GLU A 14 9.99 8.22 -18.26
CA GLU A 14 11.10 7.83 -17.39
C GLU A 14 10.80 8.23 -15.93
N ALA A 15 10.38 9.48 -15.71
CA ALA A 15 10.00 9.97 -14.40
C ALA A 15 8.76 9.26 -13.83
N ALA A 16 7.78 8.91 -14.68
CA ALA A 16 6.66 8.08 -14.26
C ALA A 16 7.11 6.67 -13.83
N ALA A 17 7.99 6.02 -14.60
CA ALA A 17 8.53 4.70 -14.31
C ALA A 17 9.35 4.68 -13.01
N GLU A 18 10.10 5.75 -12.71
CA GLU A 18 10.80 5.88 -11.43
C GLU A 18 9.83 5.89 -10.23
N ILE A 19 8.70 6.59 -10.34
CA ILE A 19 7.69 6.60 -9.27
C ILE A 19 7.00 5.24 -9.16
N ASP A 20 6.68 4.60 -10.28
CA ASP A 20 6.07 3.26 -10.30
C ASP A 20 6.99 2.23 -9.63
N ALA A 21 8.27 2.19 -10.05
CA ALA A 21 9.29 1.32 -9.48
C ALA A 21 9.48 1.57 -7.98
N ARG A 22 9.41 2.84 -7.55
CA ARG A 22 9.46 3.17 -6.12
C ARG A 22 8.26 2.59 -5.38
N LEU A 23 7.06 2.61 -5.96
CA LEU A 23 5.82 2.18 -5.29
C LEU A 23 5.51 0.67 -5.42
N SER A 24 6.25 -0.07 -6.25
CA SER A 24 5.93 -1.46 -6.58
C SER A 24 5.90 -2.38 -5.36
N GLU A 25 6.91 -2.30 -4.48
CA GLU A 25 6.99 -3.12 -3.27
C GLU A 25 5.79 -2.87 -2.34
N LEU A 26 5.44 -1.60 -2.11
CA LEU A 26 4.25 -1.27 -1.33
C LEU A 26 2.97 -1.82 -1.98
N ASN A 27 2.87 -1.73 -3.31
CA ASN A 27 1.72 -2.26 -4.04
C ASN A 27 1.62 -3.77 -3.83
N ASP A 28 2.69 -4.52 -4.05
CA ASP A 28 2.72 -5.96 -3.85
C ASP A 28 2.33 -6.35 -2.41
N LEU A 29 2.85 -5.65 -1.41
CA LEU A 29 2.51 -5.89 0.00
C LEU A 29 1.04 -5.57 0.34
N LEU A 30 0.44 -4.58 -0.32
CA LEU A 30 -0.99 -4.27 -0.15
C LEU A 30 -1.91 -5.36 -0.75
N PHE A 31 -1.35 -6.31 -1.50
CA PHE A 31 -2.05 -7.47 -2.07
C PHE A 31 -1.50 -8.82 -1.60
N ILE A 32 -0.68 -8.85 -0.53
CA ILE A 32 -0.16 -10.09 0.07
C ILE A 32 -1.27 -11.04 0.57
N GLU A 33 -2.42 -10.48 0.91
CA GLU A 33 -3.68 -11.18 1.19
C GLU A 33 -4.85 -10.50 0.45
N ALA A 34 -6.05 -11.08 0.56
CA ALA A 34 -7.22 -10.58 -0.14
C ALA A 34 -7.53 -9.11 0.21
N ASN A 35 -7.54 -8.24 -0.82
CA ASN A 35 -8.00 -6.86 -0.68
C ASN A 35 -9.48 -6.83 -0.21
N PRO A 36 -9.87 -5.99 0.77
CA PRO A 36 -9.13 -4.91 1.44
C PRO A 36 -8.48 -5.23 2.79
N ILE A 37 -8.11 -6.47 3.08
CA ILE A 37 -7.48 -6.83 4.37
C ILE A 37 -6.20 -6.02 4.64
N PRO A 38 -5.19 -5.99 3.74
CA PRO A 38 -3.91 -5.34 4.06
C PRO A 38 -4.04 -3.81 4.16
N VAL A 39 -4.74 -3.18 3.22
CA VAL A 39 -4.89 -1.71 3.21
C VAL A 39 -5.66 -1.20 4.42
N LYS A 40 -6.70 -1.92 4.88
CA LYS A 40 -7.43 -1.54 6.09
C LYS A 40 -6.56 -1.63 7.33
N TRP A 41 -5.79 -2.71 7.45
CA TRP A 41 -4.84 -2.85 8.55
C TRP A 41 -3.82 -1.70 8.56
N ALA A 42 -3.22 -1.41 7.40
CA ALA A 42 -2.26 -0.31 7.25
C ALA A 42 -2.84 1.06 7.65
N MET A 43 -4.07 1.36 7.24
CA MET A 43 -4.74 2.61 7.59
C MET A 43 -5.06 2.70 9.09
N ALA A 44 -5.44 1.59 9.72
CA ALA A 44 -5.70 1.52 11.16
C ALA A 44 -4.41 1.74 11.98
N GLN A 45 -3.30 1.11 11.59
CA GLN A 45 -1.98 1.33 12.22
C GLN A 45 -1.52 2.79 12.15
N ARG A 46 -1.93 3.49 11.08
CA ARG A 46 -1.66 4.92 10.85
C ARG A 46 -2.66 5.86 11.55
N GLY A 47 -3.63 5.34 12.30
CA GLY A 47 -4.65 6.13 12.98
C GLY A 47 -5.61 6.87 12.04
N MET A 48 -5.71 6.44 10.77
CA MET A 48 -6.57 7.09 9.77
C MET A 48 -8.02 6.57 9.83
N ILE A 49 -8.20 5.35 10.31
CA ILE A 49 -9.50 4.69 10.53
C ILE A 49 -9.45 3.87 11.81
N GLU A 50 -10.61 3.47 12.31
CA GLU A 50 -10.71 2.45 13.35
C GLU A 50 -10.35 1.07 12.78
N ASP A 51 -9.75 0.20 13.61
CA ASP A 51 -9.50 -1.20 13.23
C ASP A 51 -10.84 -1.93 13.00
N GLY A 52 -10.91 -2.73 11.93
CA GLY A 52 -12.14 -3.41 11.59
C GLY A 52 -12.20 -4.06 10.21
N ILE A 53 -12.59 -5.33 10.21
CA ILE A 53 -12.86 -6.13 9.02
C ILE A 53 -14.14 -6.95 9.27
N ARG A 54 -14.90 -7.24 8.21
CA ARG A 54 -16.14 -8.04 8.29
C ARG A 54 -15.97 -9.33 7.52
N LEU A 55 -16.52 -10.40 8.08
CA LEU A 55 -16.61 -11.68 7.39
C LEU A 55 -17.30 -11.52 6.02
N PRO A 56 -16.86 -12.28 4.99
CA PRO A 56 -15.95 -13.43 5.09
C PRO A 56 -14.46 -13.07 5.18
N LEU A 57 -14.10 -11.79 5.16
CA LEU A 57 -12.72 -11.34 5.33
C LEU A 57 -12.31 -11.37 6.80
N THR A 58 -11.07 -11.75 7.06
CA THR A 58 -10.48 -11.86 8.40
C THR A 58 -9.43 -10.79 8.62
N PRO A 59 -9.02 -10.52 9.87
CA PRO A 59 -7.89 -9.63 10.14
C PRO A 59 -6.63 -10.13 9.44
N LEU A 60 -5.74 -9.19 9.08
CA LEU A 60 -4.46 -9.51 8.44
C LEU A 60 -3.67 -10.50 9.30
N SER A 61 -3.21 -11.58 8.68
CA SER A 61 -2.43 -12.60 9.38
C SER A 61 -1.15 -12.01 9.97
N GLU A 62 -0.81 -12.42 11.19
CA GLU A 62 0.38 -11.93 11.91
C GLU A 62 1.69 -11.97 11.10
N PRO A 63 1.99 -13.03 10.31
CA PRO A 63 3.21 -13.09 9.52
C PRO A 63 3.34 -11.96 8.48
N CYS A 64 2.23 -11.42 7.97
CA CYS A 64 2.23 -10.36 6.95
C CYS A 64 2.41 -8.96 7.55
N ARG A 65 2.17 -8.79 8.85
CA ARG A 65 2.15 -7.47 9.50
C ARG A 65 3.51 -6.80 9.51
N GLY A 66 4.57 -7.56 9.80
CA GLY A 66 5.93 -7.01 9.91
C GLY A 66 6.47 -6.44 8.61
N ASP A 67 6.16 -7.07 7.48
CA ASP A 67 6.59 -6.58 6.16
C ASP A 67 5.82 -5.31 5.78
N LEU A 68 4.52 -5.29 6.04
CA LEU A 68 3.66 -4.14 5.77
C LEU A 68 4.03 -2.94 6.68
N GLU A 69 4.37 -3.17 7.95
CA GLU A 69 4.83 -2.12 8.86
C GLU A 69 6.10 -1.43 8.37
N ARG A 70 7.13 -2.21 7.98
CA ARG A 70 8.38 -1.66 7.42
C ARG A 70 8.15 -0.88 6.13
N ALA A 71 7.25 -1.35 5.27
CA ALA A 71 6.89 -0.61 4.07
C ALA A 71 6.21 0.72 4.44
N LEU A 72 5.28 0.72 5.39
CA LEU A 72 4.62 1.97 5.81
C LEU A 72 5.61 2.99 6.38
N GLU A 73 6.61 2.56 7.15
CA GLU A 73 7.71 3.43 7.60
C GLU A 73 8.52 3.97 6.41
N THR A 74 8.86 3.12 5.44
CA THR A 74 9.66 3.51 4.28
C THR A 74 8.96 4.54 3.39
N TYR A 75 7.65 4.40 3.19
CA TYR A 75 6.89 5.21 2.22
C TYR A 75 6.16 6.41 2.82
N PHE A 76 5.92 6.40 4.14
CA PHE A 76 5.09 7.41 4.82
C PHE A 76 5.73 8.00 6.09
N ALA A 77 7.04 7.84 6.28
CA ALA A 77 7.81 8.62 7.26
C ALA A 77 7.77 10.13 6.98
#